data_AF-A0A956B9V6-F1
#
_entry.id   AF-A0A956B9V6-F1
#
_cell.length_a   1.000
_cell.length_b   1.000
_cell.length_c   1.000
_cell.angle_alpha   90.00
_cell.angle_beta   90.00
_cell.angle_gamma   90.00
#
_symmetry.space_group_name_H-M   'P 1'
#
loop_
_entity.id
_entity.type
_entity.pdbx_description
1 polymer ?
#
loop_
_entity_poly.entity_id
_entity_poly.type
_entity_poly.pdbx_seq_one_letter_code
_entity_poly.pdbx_strand_id
1 'polypeptide(L)'
;TFDAYRADVYAGGLHPGRARPLHEVAALLGLATEYLDHAIAANRRKDGLYHAYNLLYLGPGTAAVGHLYEMLEGQVAVLSAGVLSPRAAVEVLDALFASPMYRQDQRSFMLYPERSLPGLVDKNVIPTEALLANPLLVQLAEAGEGAVVERDPEGGYRFAAGLRNAADLEAALERLGPEWAERVQAGRAGALAVWEAVFAHHAFTGRSGTMYGYEGLGCIYWHMVSKLLLAVQENLRWADATGTNRGARVALLAHYRRVRDGLGPAKTAAEYGAFPTDPYSHTPPHGGARQPGMTGQVKEEILTRFGELGVRVEGGRLVFGAGLLDGRDFDPEGARAFTFAGTDVVYRRGPEPGVVLHHADGAAHVVSGTSLDAAWSAEIFTRSGQIRRLEVTVPRVDNPTSRV
;
A
#
# COMPACT_ATOMS: atom_id res chain seq x y z
N THR A 1 -1.86 -21.88 -23.97
CA THR A 1 -1.93 -21.44 -22.57
C THR A 1 -0.57 -20.94 -22.13
N PHE A 2 -0.46 -20.19 -21.04
CA PHE A 2 0.84 -19.79 -20.48
C PHE A 2 1.71 -21.01 -20.13
N ASP A 3 1.09 -22.11 -19.69
CA ASP A 3 1.76 -23.37 -19.36
C ASP A 3 2.46 -24.02 -20.55
N ALA A 4 1.78 -24.09 -21.69
CA ALA A 4 2.38 -24.59 -22.92
C ALA A 4 3.55 -23.69 -23.38
N TYR A 5 3.38 -22.37 -23.26
CA TYR A 5 4.44 -21.41 -23.61
C TYR A 5 5.68 -21.58 -22.73
N ARG A 6 5.54 -21.63 -21.40
CA ARG A 6 6.70 -21.80 -20.50
C ARG A 6 7.37 -23.17 -20.69
N ALA A 7 6.60 -24.23 -20.90
CA ALA A 7 7.15 -25.57 -21.11
C ALA A 7 8.01 -25.64 -22.38
N ASP A 8 7.53 -25.04 -23.47
CA ASP A 8 8.25 -24.93 -24.73
C ASP A 8 9.55 -24.11 -24.58
N VAL A 9 9.49 -22.96 -23.90
CA VAL A 9 10.69 -22.14 -23.63
C VAL A 9 11.69 -22.86 -22.73
N TYR A 10 11.24 -23.57 -21.69
CA TYR A 10 12.15 -24.31 -20.80
C TYR A 10 12.81 -25.50 -21.50
N ALA A 11 12.12 -26.13 -22.45
CA ALA A 11 12.66 -27.24 -23.21
C ALA A 11 13.59 -26.79 -24.35
N GLY A 12 13.23 -25.72 -25.05
CA GLY A 12 13.84 -25.35 -26.34
C GLY A 12 14.48 -23.95 -26.40
N GLY A 13 14.40 -23.16 -25.33
CA GLY A 13 14.81 -21.76 -25.34
C GLY A 13 13.82 -20.84 -26.05
N LEU A 14 14.23 -19.59 -26.29
CA LEU A 14 13.40 -18.62 -26.99
C LEU A 14 13.48 -18.83 -28.51
N HIS A 15 12.31 -18.90 -29.15
CA HIS A 15 12.20 -18.95 -30.61
C HIS A 15 12.44 -17.57 -31.24
N PRO A 16 12.83 -17.51 -32.54
CA PRO A 16 12.84 -16.26 -33.28
C PRO A 16 11.49 -15.53 -33.21
N GLY A 17 11.54 -14.22 -32.95
CA GLY A 17 10.35 -13.38 -32.87
C GLY A 17 9.56 -13.35 -34.18
N ARG A 18 8.26 -13.10 -34.09
CA ARG A 18 7.37 -12.91 -35.25
C ARG A 18 6.79 -11.50 -35.24
N ALA A 19 6.76 -10.86 -36.41
CA ALA A 19 6.08 -9.58 -36.56
C ALA A 19 4.57 -9.74 -36.30
N ARG A 20 3.99 -8.80 -35.57
CA ARG A 20 2.54 -8.69 -35.35
C ARG A 20 2.06 -7.29 -35.71
N PRO A 21 0.86 -7.14 -36.29
CA PRO A 21 0.28 -5.82 -36.52
C PRO A 21 0.04 -5.07 -35.20
N LEU A 22 0.40 -3.78 -35.17
CA LEU A 22 0.24 -2.95 -33.97
C LEU A 22 -1.22 -2.88 -33.49
N HIS A 23 -2.18 -2.88 -34.41
CA HIS A 23 -3.61 -2.80 -34.06
C HIS A 23 -4.10 -4.04 -33.29
N GLU A 24 -3.55 -5.23 -33.54
CA GLU A 24 -3.91 -6.43 -32.78
C GLU A 24 -3.39 -6.36 -31.34
N VAL A 25 -2.17 -5.85 -31.16
CA VAL A 25 -1.57 -5.64 -29.83
C VAL A 25 -2.38 -4.59 -29.07
N ALA A 26 -2.73 -3.48 -29.72
CA ALA A 26 -3.57 -2.44 -29.12
C ALA A 26 -4.95 -2.97 -28.73
N ALA A 27 -5.59 -3.79 -29.57
CA ALA A 27 -6.87 -4.41 -29.26
C ALA A 27 -6.79 -5.37 -28.05
N LEU A 28 -5.73 -6.17 -27.94
CA LEU A 28 -5.49 -7.02 -26.78
C LEU A 28 -5.32 -6.21 -25.49
N LEU A 29 -4.53 -5.12 -25.54
CA LEU A 29 -4.32 -4.25 -24.38
C LEU A 29 -5.61 -3.53 -23.98
N GLY A 30 -6.40 -3.05 -24.95
CA GLY A 30 -7.72 -2.46 -24.68
C GLY A 30 -8.66 -3.44 -23.99
N LEU A 31 -8.75 -4.67 -24.51
CA LEU A 31 -9.53 -5.73 -23.88
C LEU A 31 -9.03 -6.02 -22.46
N ALA A 32 -7.71 -6.12 -22.25
CA ALA A 32 -7.15 -6.34 -20.93
C ALA A 32 -7.52 -5.22 -19.95
N THR A 33 -7.49 -3.95 -20.38
CA THR A 33 -7.92 -2.81 -19.57
C THR A 33 -9.41 -2.91 -19.21
N GLU A 34 -10.30 -3.28 -20.13
CA GLU A 34 -11.73 -3.45 -19.83
C GLU A 34 -11.97 -4.50 -18.72
N TYR A 35 -11.28 -5.63 -18.78
CA TYR A 35 -11.36 -6.67 -17.73
C TYR A 35 -10.81 -6.19 -16.39
N LEU A 36 -9.70 -5.43 -16.40
CA LEU A 36 -9.11 -4.86 -15.19
C LEU A 36 -10.03 -3.81 -14.56
N ASP A 37 -10.61 -2.91 -15.34
CA ASP A 37 -11.54 -1.87 -14.86
C ASP A 37 -12.80 -2.51 -14.26
N HIS A 38 -13.36 -3.53 -14.92
CA HIS A 38 -14.45 -4.33 -14.37
C HIS A 38 -14.07 -4.98 -13.04
N ALA A 39 -12.87 -5.58 -12.96
CA ALA A 39 -12.39 -6.22 -11.73
C ALA A 39 -12.20 -5.21 -10.60
N ILE A 40 -11.66 -4.02 -10.86
CA ILE A 40 -11.51 -2.95 -9.87
C ILE A 40 -12.89 -2.50 -9.37
N ALA A 41 -13.82 -2.23 -10.27
CA ALA A 41 -15.19 -1.81 -9.91
C ALA A 41 -15.90 -2.85 -9.03
N ALA A 42 -15.74 -4.15 -9.35
CA ALA A 42 -16.30 -5.25 -8.58
C ALA A 42 -15.63 -5.45 -7.19
N ASN A 43 -14.49 -4.81 -6.93
CA ASN A 43 -13.75 -4.90 -5.68
C ASN A 43 -13.97 -3.71 -4.73
N ARG A 44 -14.93 -2.83 -5.02
CA ARG A 44 -15.34 -1.78 -4.08
C ARG A 44 -16.12 -2.40 -2.91
N ARG A 45 -15.68 -2.10 -1.69
CA ARG A 45 -16.34 -2.50 -0.44
C ARG A 45 -17.55 -1.61 -0.16
N LYS A 46 -18.45 -2.12 0.69
CA LYS A 46 -19.64 -1.39 1.15
C LYS A 46 -19.30 -0.15 2.00
N ASP A 47 -18.14 -0.15 2.65
CA ASP A 47 -17.64 0.99 3.46
C ASP A 47 -16.96 2.08 2.61
N GLY A 48 -16.90 1.92 1.28
CA GLY A 48 -16.30 2.88 0.36
C GLY A 48 -14.83 2.61 0.03
N LEU A 49 -14.16 1.71 0.75
CA LEU A 49 -12.78 1.26 0.47
C LEU A 49 -12.75 0.24 -0.67
N TYR A 50 -11.55 -0.22 -1.04
CA TYR A 50 -11.34 -1.29 -2.01
C TYR A 50 -10.65 -2.50 -1.38
N HIS A 51 -11.00 -3.70 -1.84
CA HIS A 51 -10.29 -4.93 -1.46
C HIS A 51 -8.85 -4.91 -1.99
N ALA A 52 -7.89 -5.27 -1.14
CA ALA A 52 -6.47 -5.34 -1.51
C ALA A 52 -6.10 -6.74 -2.02
N TYR A 53 -6.40 -7.75 -1.21
CA TYR A 53 -6.14 -9.16 -1.51
C TYR A 53 -7.42 -9.96 -1.26
N ASN A 54 -7.62 -10.98 -2.09
CA ASN A 54 -8.77 -11.87 -2.04
C ASN A 54 -8.32 -13.32 -1.91
N LEU A 55 -9.24 -14.19 -1.49
CA LEU A 55 -9.07 -15.64 -1.48
C LEU A 55 -9.75 -16.23 -2.71
N LEU A 56 -9.10 -17.19 -3.35
CA LEU A 56 -9.66 -17.95 -4.47
C LEU A 56 -10.02 -19.36 -4.00
N TYR A 57 -11.29 -19.72 -4.12
CA TYR A 57 -11.77 -21.07 -3.87
C TYR A 57 -12.04 -21.76 -5.19
N LEU A 58 -11.37 -22.88 -5.43
CA LEU A 58 -11.56 -23.68 -6.64
C LEU A 58 -12.28 -24.98 -6.28
N GLY A 59 -13.32 -25.30 -7.04
CA GLY A 59 -14.04 -26.56 -6.97
C GLY A 59 -14.22 -27.17 -8.36
N PRO A 60 -14.80 -28.38 -8.45
CA PRO A 60 -15.08 -29.00 -9.75
C PRO A 60 -15.98 -28.12 -10.62
N GLY A 61 -15.40 -27.51 -11.66
CA GLY A 61 -16.11 -26.60 -12.58
C GLY A 61 -16.53 -25.26 -11.97
N THR A 62 -16.08 -24.92 -10.76
CA THR A 62 -16.46 -23.69 -10.05
C THR A 62 -15.25 -22.93 -9.53
N ALA A 63 -15.37 -21.60 -9.51
CA ALA A 63 -14.43 -20.70 -8.86
C ALA A 63 -15.22 -19.65 -8.08
N ALA A 64 -14.82 -19.38 -6.85
CA ALA A 64 -15.44 -18.36 -6.01
C ALA A 64 -14.36 -17.46 -5.37
N VAL A 65 -14.74 -16.21 -5.10
CA VAL A 65 -13.87 -15.21 -4.48
C VAL A 65 -14.34 -14.94 -3.07
N GLY A 66 -13.44 -15.13 -2.10
CA GLY A 66 -13.60 -14.62 -0.74
C GLY A 66 -12.83 -13.33 -0.55
N HIS A 67 -13.27 -12.53 0.41
CA HIS A 67 -12.64 -11.25 0.70
C HIS A 67 -11.89 -11.29 2.02
N LEU A 68 -10.71 -10.69 2.03
CA LEU A 68 -9.98 -10.39 3.25
C LEU A 68 -10.41 -9.02 3.79
N TYR A 69 -9.89 -8.72 4.96
CA TYR A 69 -10.08 -7.45 5.64
C TYR A 69 -9.48 -6.27 4.88
N GLU A 70 -9.91 -5.06 5.26
CA GLU A 70 -9.39 -3.84 4.70
C GLU A 70 -7.89 -3.68 4.97
N MET A 71 -7.17 -3.18 3.97
CA MET A 71 -5.73 -2.95 4.04
C MET A 71 -5.41 -1.62 3.35
N LEU A 72 -4.49 -0.87 3.95
CA LEU A 72 -4.02 0.42 3.45
C LEU A 72 -3.46 0.30 2.03
N GLU A 73 -2.75 -0.79 1.74
CA GLU A 73 -2.12 -1.04 0.43
C GLU A 73 -3.14 -1.05 -0.72
N GLY A 74 -4.32 -1.65 -0.53
CA GLY A 74 -5.37 -1.63 -1.55
C GLY A 74 -5.87 -0.21 -1.87
N GLN A 75 -5.85 0.68 -0.86
CA GLN A 75 -6.31 2.05 -1.02
C GLN A 75 -5.27 2.88 -1.77
N VAL A 76 -3.99 2.70 -1.44
CA VAL A 76 -2.87 3.26 -2.20
C VAL A 76 -2.94 2.79 -3.66
N ALA A 77 -3.11 1.49 -3.89
CA ALA A 77 -3.15 0.92 -5.22
C ALA A 77 -4.30 1.49 -6.08
N VAL A 78 -5.52 1.54 -5.56
CA VAL A 78 -6.67 2.06 -6.32
C VAL A 78 -6.58 3.57 -6.56
N LEU A 79 -6.04 4.33 -5.60
CA LEU A 79 -5.78 5.76 -5.78
C LEU A 79 -4.74 6.00 -6.89
N SER A 80 -3.74 5.14 -7.04
CA SER A 80 -2.74 5.25 -8.11
C SER A 80 -3.13 4.56 -9.43
N ALA A 81 -4.26 3.86 -9.49
CA ALA A 81 -4.66 3.08 -10.66
C ALA A 81 -5.10 3.93 -11.88
N GLY A 82 -5.39 5.23 -11.68
CA GLY A 82 -5.82 6.13 -12.76
C GLY A 82 -7.26 5.96 -13.22
N VAL A 83 -8.06 5.14 -12.51
CA VAL A 83 -9.45 4.82 -12.86
C VAL A 83 -10.49 5.62 -12.06
N LEU A 84 -10.07 6.25 -10.95
CA LEU A 84 -10.96 7.02 -10.08
C LEU A 84 -11.12 8.46 -10.60
N SER A 85 -12.35 8.96 -10.60
CA SER A 85 -12.57 10.40 -10.71
C SER A 85 -12.04 11.12 -9.46
N PRO A 86 -11.71 12.43 -9.54
CA PRO A 86 -11.28 13.19 -8.37
C PRO A 86 -12.25 13.11 -7.19
N ARG A 87 -13.57 13.03 -7.45
CA ARG A 87 -14.58 12.86 -6.40
C ARG A 87 -14.52 11.47 -5.77
N ALA A 88 -14.40 10.42 -6.59
CA ALA A 88 -14.28 9.06 -6.08
C ALA A 88 -13.01 8.87 -5.24
N ALA A 89 -11.90 9.53 -5.60
CA ALA A 89 -10.68 9.54 -4.80
C ALA A 89 -10.91 10.20 -3.42
N VAL A 90 -11.66 11.31 -3.36
CA VAL A 90 -12.07 11.93 -2.09
C VAL A 90 -12.91 10.99 -1.25
N GLU A 91 -13.91 10.31 -1.85
CA GLU A 91 -14.75 9.35 -1.13
C GLU A 91 -13.93 8.19 -0.52
N VAL A 92 -12.93 7.68 -1.24
CA VAL A 92 -12.01 6.66 -0.72
C VAL A 92 -11.18 7.20 0.44
N LEU A 93 -10.67 8.43 0.35
CA LEU A 93 -9.87 9.05 1.42
C LEU A 93 -10.73 9.35 2.66
N ASP A 94 -11.95 9.83 2.48
CA ASP A 94 -12.91 10.04 3.57
C ASP A 94 -13.20 8.72 4.30
N ALA A 95 -13.48 7.65 3.55
CA ALA A 95 -13.67 6.32 4.11
C ALA A 95 -12.41 5.79 4.82
N LEU A 96 -11.22 6.03 4.26
CA LEU A 96 -9.95 5.61 4.83
C LEU A 96 -9.69 6.30 6.18
N PHE A 97 -9.89 7.61 6.27
CA PHE A 97 -9.77 8.37 7.52
C PHE A 97 -10.84 8.02 8.57
N ALA A 98 -12.00 7.52 8.15
CA ALA A 98 -13.03 7.01 9.04
C ALA A 98 -12.82 5.53 9.43
N SER A 99 -11.89 4.83 8.78
CA SER A 99 -11.69 3.39 8.99
C SER A 99 -10.92 3.09 10.28
N PRO A 100 -11.03 1.85 10.80
CA PRO A 100 -10.21 1.38 11.94
C PRO A 100 -8.70 1.36 11.68
N MET A 101 -8.25 1.56 10.44
CA MET A 101 -6.82 1.67 10.14
C MET A 101 -6.24 3.01 10.58
N TYR A 102 -7.06 4.06 10.77
CA TYR A 102 -6.58 5.35 11.24
C TYR A 102 -6.25 5.31 12.74
N ARG A 103 -4.98 5.51 13.06
CA ARG A 103 -4.43 5.50 14.42
C ARG A 103 -4.30 6.93 14.94
N GLN A 104 -5.21 7.32 15.81
CA GLN A 104 -5.40 8.72 16.21
C GLN A 104 -4.23 9.32 17.00
N ASP A 105 -3.59 8.55 17.87
CA ASP A 105 -2.43 8.97 18.67
C ASP A 105 -1.21 9.35 17.81
N GLN A 106 -1.08 8.73 16.65
CA GLN A 106 -0.01 8.96 15.68
C GLN A 106 -0.50 9.71 14.42
N ARG A 107 -1.78 10.10 14.36
CA ARG A 107 -2.39 10.83 13.24
C ARG A 107 -2.11 10.21 11.86
N SER A 108 -2.05 8.88 11.78
CA SER A 108 -1.59 8.15 10.60
C SER A 108 -2.27 6.78 10.47
N PHE A 109 -1.83 5.92 9.56
CA PHE A 109 -2.51 4.67 9.22
C PHE A 109 -1.69 3.42 9.51
N MET A 110 -2.34 2.42 10.10
CA MET A 110 -1.87 1.04 10.14
C MET A 110 -2.04 0.38 8.77
N LEU A 111 -1.32 -0.72 8.53
CA LEU A 111 -1.47 -1.49 7.28
C LEU A 111 -2.85 -2.15 7.15
N TYR A 112 -3.46 -2.49 8.28
CA TYR A 112 -4.77 -3.11 8.41
C TYR A 112 -5.26 -2.91 9.85
N PRO A 113 -6.56 -3.10 10.13
CA PRO A 113 -7.12 -2.92 11.47
C PRO A 113 -6.40 -3.76 12.53
N GLU A 114 -6.19 -3.17 13.70
CA GLU A 114 -5.78 -3.92 14.88
C GLU A 114 -6.87 -4.94 15.26
N ARG A 115 -6.45 -6.10 15.77
CA ARG A 115 -7.33 -7.19 16.14
C ARG A 115 -6.89 -7.79 17.45
N SER A 116 -7.88 -8.16 18.27
CA SER A 116 -7.64 -8.99 19.45
C SER A 116 -7.46 -10.44 19.01
N LEU A 117 -6.26 -10.98 19.25
CA LEU A 117 -6.03 -12.41 19.12
C LEU A 117 -6.55 -13.13 20.37
N PRO A 118 -7.09 -14.35 20.24
CA PRO A 118 -7.50 -15.12 21.41
C PRO A 118 -6.32 -15.29 22.38
N GLY A 119 -6.60 -15.19 23.68
CA GLY A 119 -5.62 -15.47 24.72
C GLY A 119 -5.16 -16.92 24.65
N LEU A 120 -4.03 -17.25 25.29
CA LEU A 120 -3.48 -18.60 25.23
C LEU A 120 -4.50 -19.67 25.69
N VAL A 121 -5.29 -19.37 26.71
CA VAL A 121 -6.31 -20.27 27.27
C VAL A 121 -7.55 -20.40 26.38
N ASP A 122 -7.85 -19.38 25.58
CA ASP A 122 -9.00 -19.36 24.66
C ASP A 122 -8.67 -19.96 23.29
N LYS A 123 -7.37 -20.14 22.98
CA LYS A 123 -6.92 -20.81 21.76
C LYS A 123 -7.11 -22.32 21.86
N ASN A 124 -7.30 -22.96 20.71
CA ASN A 124 -7.34 -24.42 20.60
C ASN A 124 -8.42 -25.02 21.51
N VAL A 125 -9.62 -24.45 21.49
CA VAL A 125 -10.81 -25.03 22.14
C VAL A 125 -11.70 -25.60 21.04
N ILE A 126 -11.94 -26.91 21.08
CA ILE A 126 -12.86 -27.59 20.18
C ILE A 126 -14.28 -27.35 20.71
N PRO A 127 -15.18 -26.69 19.95
CA PRO A 127 -16.56 -26.54 20.36
C PRO A 127 -17.20 -27.91 20.61
N THR A 128 -17.88 -28.06 21.75
CA THR A 128 -18.47 -29.35 22.16
C THR A 128 -19.39 -29.93 21.09
N GLU A 129 -20.20 -29.10 20.44
CA GLU A 129 -21.04 -29.51 19.31
C GLU A 129 -20.25 -30.08 18.12
N ALA A 130 -19.10 -29.47 17.79
CA ALA A 130 -18.24 -29.92 16.69
C ALA A 130 -17.52 -31.24 17.04
N LEU A 131 -17.13 -31.39 18.31
CA LEU A 131 -16.60 -32.66 18.81
C LEU A 131 -17.66 -33.77 18.71
N LEU A 132 -18.85 -33.56 19.28
CA LEU A 132 -19.92 -34.56 19.34
C LEU A 132 -20.45 -34.94 17.94
N ALA A 133 -20.40 -34.01 16.99
CA ALA A 133 -20.73 -34.29 15.58
C ALA A 133 -19.66 -35.12 14.86
N ASN A 134 -18.49 -35.36 15.47
CA ASN A 134 -17.37 -36.11 14.89
C ASN A 134 -17.11 -37.42 15.66
N PRO A 135 -17.60 -38.57 15.15
CA PRO A 135 -17.46 -39.86 15.83
C PRO A 135 -16.01 -40.27 16.11
N LEU A 136 -15.06 -39.91 15.23
CA LEU A 136 -13.65 -40.23 15.42
C LEU A 136 -13.08 -39.45 16.61
N LEU A 137 -13.33 -38.14 16.68
CA LEU A 137 -12.81 -37.31 17.79
C LEU A 137 -13.42 -37.70 19.14
N VAL A 138 -14.71 -38.06 19.20
CA VAL A 138 -15.35 -38.59 20.42
C VAL A 138 -14.63 -39.86 20.89
N GLN A 139 -14.43 -40.83 20.00
CA GLN A 139 -13.81 -42.11 20.35
C GLN A 139 -12.34 -41.94 20.77
N LEU A 140 -11.59 -41.08 20.11
CA LEU A 140 -10.21 -40.77 20.49
C LEU A 140 -10.15 -40.10 21.87
N ALA A 141 -11.07 -39.19 22.17
CA ALA A 141 -11.15 -38.54 23.47
C ALA A 141 -11.51 -39.51 24.59
N GLU A 142 -12.46 -40.43 24.36
CA GLU A 142 -12.85 -41.48 25.32
C GLU A 142 -11.73 -42.50 25.56
N ALA A 143 -10.95 -42.84 24.53
CA ALA A 143 -9.82 -43.74 24.61
C ALA A 143 -8.55 -43.10 25.23
N GLY A 144 -8.55 -41.78 25.43
CA GLY A 144 -7.39 -41.06 25.95
C GLY A 144 -6.23 -40.93 24.95
N GLU A 145 -6.52 -40.88 23.65
CA GLU A 145 -5.54 -40.71 22.57
C GLU A 145 -5.02 -39.27 22.49
N GLY A 146 -4.22 -38.89 23.49
CA GLY A 146 -3.70 -37.54 23.69
C GLY A 146 -2.76 -37.04 22.58
N ALA A 147 -2.34 -37.91 21.65
CA ALA A 147 -1.60 -37.48 20.46
C ALA A 147 -2.47 -36.66 19.48
N VAL A 148 -3.80 -36.72 19.60
CA VAL A 148 -4.75 -36.04 18.71
C VAL A 148 -5.64 -35.08 19.48
N VAL A 149 -6.32 -35.55 20.54
CA VAL A 149 -7.30 -34.77 21.30
C VAL A 149 -7.11 -35.00 22.79
N GLU A 150 -7.17 -33.92 23.56
CA GLU A 150 -7.01 -33.93 25.00
C GLU A 150 -8.20 -33.23 25.66
N ARG A 151 -8.56 -33.68 26.87
CA ARG A 151 -9.52 -32.99 27.72
C ARG A 151 -8.78 -32.06 28.67
N ASP A 152 -9.14 -30.78 28.70
CA ASP A 152 -8.51 -29.81 29.60
C ASP A 152 -9.07 -29.93 31.05
N PRO A 153 -8.39 -29.33 32.05
CA PRO A 153 -8.82 -29.41 33.45
C PRO A 153 -10.21 -28.84 33.73
N GLU A 154 -10.66 -27.88 32.92
CA GLU A 154 -11.99 -27.27 32.99
C GLU A 154 -13.08 -28.12 32.30
N GLY A 155 -12.68 -29.22 31.65
CA GLY A 155 -13.57 -30.20 31.04
C GLY A 155 -13.88 -29.95 29.56
N GLY A 156 -13.27 -28.95 28.94
CA GLY A 156 -13.27 -28.70 27.49
C GLY A 156 -12.35 -29.66 26.75
N TYR A 157 -12.41 -29.64 25.41
CA TYR A 157 -11.57 -30.48 24.55
C TYR A 157 -10.67 -29.62 23.66
N ARG A 158 -9.45 -30.09 23.44
CA ARG A 158 -8.40 -29.37 22.69
C ARG A 158 -7.67 -30.34 21.78
N PHE A 159 -7.16 -29.87 20.65
CA PHE A 159 -6.20 -30.66 19.89
C PHE A 159 -4.87 -30.75 20.65
N ALA A 160 -4.11 -31.81 20.43
CA ALA A 160 -2.82 -32.01 21.08
C ALA A 160 -1.86 -30.82 20.82
N ALA A 161 -1.19 -30.34 21.87
CA ALA A 161 -0.40 -29.11 21.82
C ALA A 161 0.80 -29.15 20.84
N GLY A 162 1.23 -30.35 20.43
CA GLY A 162 2.30 -30.53 19.44
C GLY A 162 1.88 -30.32 17.98
N LEU A 163 0.59 -30.18 17.70
CA LEU A 163 0.06 -30.03 16.35
C LEU A 163 0.07 -28.55 15.96
N ARG A 164 0.73 -28.21 14.84
CA ARG A 164 0.83 -26.82 14.36
C ARG A 164 -0.09 -26.53 13.18
N ASN A 165 -0.48 -27.55 12.42
CA ASN A 165 -1.31 -27.43 11.22
C ASN A 165 -2.02 -28.76 10.90
N ALA A 166 -2.85 -28.74 9.85
CA ALA A 166 -3.61 -29.91 9.42
C ALA A 166 -2.70 -31.10 9.02
N ALA A 167 -1.51 -30.86 8.48
CA ALA A 167 -0.58 -31.94 8.13
C ALA A 167 -0.01 -32.63 9.38
N ASP A 168 0.25 -31.88 10.46
CA ASP A 168 0.64 -32.49 11.74
C ASP A 168 -0.53 -33.35 12.30
N LEU A 169 -1.78 -32.90 12.17
CA LEU A 169 -2.96 -33.69 12.56
C LEU A 169 -3.10 -34.96 11.72
N GLU A 170 -2.94 -34.87 10.39
CA GLU A 170 -2.93 -36.04 9.51
C GLU A 170 -1.85 -37.04 9.93
N ALA A 171 -0.63 -36.57 10.16
CA ALA A 171 0.48 -37.41 10.61
C ALA A 171 0.26 -37.99 12.02
N ALA A 172 -0.49 -37.32 12.90
CA ALA A 172 -0.88 -37.85 14.20
C ALA A 172 -1.92 -38.98 14.05
N LEU A 173 -2.94 -38.79 13.21
CA LEU A 173 -3.94 -39.80 12.91
C LEU A 173 -3.33 -41.06 12.25
N GLU A 174 -2.30 -40.90 11.42
CA GLU A 174 -1.59 -42.00 10.76
C GLU A 174 -0.70 -42.82 11.69
N ARG A 175 -0.27 -42.25 12.82
CA ARG A 175 0.58 -42.94 13.80
C ARG A 175 -0.24 -43.73 14.84
N LEU A 176 -1.56 -43.61 14.83
CA LEU A 176 -2.43 -44.41 15.68
C LEU A 176 -2.31 -45.90 15.33
N GLY A 177 -2.57 -46.77 16.31
CA GLY A 177 -2.49 -48.21 16.14
C GLY A 177 -3.45 -48.76 15.07
N PRO A 178 -3.22 -49.98 14.57
CA PRO A 178 -4.03 -50.61 13.52
C PRO A 178 -5.52 -50.71 13.87
N GLU A 179 -5.88 -50.75 15.15
CA GLU A 179 -7.25 -50.72 15.67
C GLU A 179 -8.03 -49.44 15.33
N TRP A 180 -7.33 -48.37 14.96
CA TRP A 180 -7.92 -47.09 14.55
C TRP A 180 -8.04 -46.95 13.03
N ALA A 181 -7.44 -47.83 12.24
CA ALA A 181 -7.28 -47.63 10.79
C ALA A 181 -8.61 -47.37 10.05
N GLU A 182 -9.63 -48.20 10.28
CA GLU A 182 -10.95 -48.02 9.64
C GLU A 182 -11.66 -46.73 10.09
N ARG A 183 -11.57 -46.41 11.39
CA ARG A 183 -12.17 -45.20 11.97
C ARG A 183 -11.50 -43.94 11.46
N VAL A 184 -10.17 -43.95 11.34
CA VAL A 184 -9.40 -42.85 10.75
C VAL A 184 -9.78 -42.68 9.29
N GLN A 185 -9.84 -43.76 8.51
CA GLN A 185 -10.27 -43.67 7.09
C GLN A 185 -11.66 -43.05 6.95
N ALA A 186 -12.62 -43.45 7.78
CA ALA A 186 -13.98 -42.91 7.74
C ALA A 186 -14.10 -41.47 8.29
N GLY A 187 -13.34 -41.12 9.33
CA GLY A 187 -13.49 -39.87 10.10
C GLY A 187 -12.48 -38.76 9.78
N ARG A 188 -11.42 -39.04 9.02
CA ARG A 188 -10.31 -38.10 8.76
C ARG A 188 -10.79 -36.76 8.22
N ALA A 189 -11.61 -36.78 7.16
CA ALA A 189 -12.10 -35.56 6.54
C ALA A 189 -12.90 -34.69 7.54
N GLY A 190 -13.71 -35.33 8.39
CA GLY A 190 -14.43 -34.64 9.46
C GLY A 190 -13.50 -34.04 10.51
N ALA A 191 -12.45 -34.77 10.92
CA ALA A 191 -11.49 -34.28 11.91
C ALA A 191 -10.71 -33.06 11.39
N LEU A 192 -10.29 -33.10 10.12
CA LEU A 192 -9.66 -31.97 9.44
C LEU A 192 -10.60 -30.77 9.28
N ALA A 193 -11.90 -31.02 9.04
CA ALA A 193 -12.89 -29.95 9.01
C ALA A 193 -13.07 -29.29 10.40
N VAL A 194 -13.07 -30.07 11.49
CA VAL A 194 -13.10 -29.52 12.86
C VAL A 194 -11.83 -28.72 13.16
N TRP A 195 -10.67 -29.24 12.78
CA TRP A 195 -9.40 -28.50 12.87
C TRP A 195 -9.48 -27.15 12.15
N GLU A 196 -9.95 -27.15 10.90
CA GLU A 196 -10.07 -25.94 10.11
C GLU A 196 -11.09 -24.96 10.69
N ALA A 197 -12.18 -25.45 11.28
CA ALA A 197 -13.15 -24.61 11.97
C ALA A 197 -12.58 -23.94 13.23
N VAL A 198 -11.69 -24.64 13.96
CA VAL A 198 -11.05 -24.11 15.18
C VAL A 198 -9.97 -23.07 14.84
N PHE A 199 -9.17 -23.31 13.81
CA PHE A 199 -7.98 -22.50 13.55
C PHE A 199 -8.08 -21.56 12.33
N ALA A 200 -9.03 -21.80 11.42
CA ALA A 200 -9.25 -21.03 10.20
C ALA A 200 -7.95 -20.75 9.40
N HIS A 201 -7.09 -21.77 9.25
CA HIS A 201 -5.79 -21.61 8.63
C HIS A 201 -5.87 -21.23 7.14
N HIS A 202 -6.98 -21.50 6.45
CA HIS A 202 -7.21 -21.00 5.08
C HIS A 202 -7.15 -19.47 4.99
N ALA A 203 -7.44 -18.76 6.09
CA ALA A 203 -7.40 -17.31 6.19
C ALA A 203 -6.06 -16.78 6.75
N PHE A 204 -5.07 -17.65 6.99
CA PHE A 204 -3.74 -17.23 7.44
C PHE A 204 -2.97 -16.58 6.29
N THR A 205 -2.79 -15.26 6.38
CA THR A 205 -2.09 -14.44 5.37
C THR A 205 -0.60 -14.25 5.66
N GLY A 206 -0.05 -15.03 6.60
CA GLY A 206 1.32 -14.87 7.09
C GLY A 206 1.41 -14.23 8.48
N ARG A 207 2.64 -13.97 8.93
CA ARG A 207 2.96 -13.50 10.31
C ARG A 207 2.31 -12.16 10.71
N SER A 208 1.82 -11.41 9.74
CA SER A 208 1.36 -10.03 9.87
C SER A 208 0.20 -9.93 10.88
N GLY A 209 -0.73 -10.89 10.84
CA GLY A 209 -1.84 -10.98 11.79
C GLY A 209 -1.50 -11.63 13.14
N THR A 210 -0.25 -12.04 13.38
CA THR A 210 0.13 -12.86 14.56
C THR A 210 1.33 -12.30 15.34
N MET A 211 1.74 -11.07 15.07
CA MET A 211 2.84 -10.37 15.75
C MET A 211 2.49 -8.90 16.01
N TYR A 212 3.18 -8.26 16.96
CA TYR A 212 2.86 -6.90 17.46
C TYR A 212 3.97 -5.86 17.18
N GLY A 213 4.78 -6.09 16.14
CA GLY A 213 5.87 -5.21 15.70
C GLY A 213 6.05 -5.31 14.18
N TYR A 214 6.95 -4.50 13.61
CA TYR A 214 7.20 -4.50 12.17
C TYR A 214 5.92 -4.24 11.35
N GLU A 215 5.51 -5.17 10.49
CA GLU A 215 4.25 -5.09 9.74
C GLU A 215 3.02 -5.43 10.60
N GLY A 216 3.21 -5.90 11.83
CA GLY A 216 2.21 -6.54 12.68
C GLY A 216 1.04 -5.69 13.18
N LEU A 217 0.22 -6.29 14.03
CA LEU A 217 -0.96 -5.66 14.64
C LEU A 217 -0.60 -4.36 15.38
N GLY A 218 -1.41 -3.32 15.18
CA GLY A 218 -1.23 -2.01 15.81
C GLY A 218 -0.10 -1.15 15.21
N CYS A 219 0.68 -1.67 14.26
CA CYS A 219 1.87 -1.02 13.74
C CYS A 219 1.55 -0.11 12.55
N ILE A 220 2.12 1.09 12.55
CA ILE A 220 2.23 1.93 11.36
C ILE A 220 3.49 1.54 10.61
N TYR A 221 3.38 1.25 9.32
CA TYR A 221 4.51 1.02 8.43
C TYR A 221 4.70 2.21 7.48
N TRP A 222 5.69 3.05 7.77
CA TRP A 222 5.78 4.41 7.24
C TRP A 222 5.97 4.49 5.73
N HIS A 223 6.58 3.46 5.13
CA HIS A 223 6.73 3.41 3.68
C HIS A 223 5.37 3.35 2.97
N MET A 224 4.39 2.60 3.48
CA MET A 224 3.05 2.55 2.88
C MET A 224 2.29 3.87 3.04
N VAL A 225 2.47 4.56 4.17
CA VAL A 225 1.90 5.90 4.40
C VAL A 225 2.51 6.93 3.43
N SER A 226 3.81 6.83 3.13
CA SER A 226 4.43 7.74 2.16
C SER A 226 4.03 7.44 0.73
N LYS A 227 3.71 6.18 0.40
CA LYS A 227 3.03 5.85 -0.87
C LYS A 227 1.63 6.45 -0.93
N LEU A 228 0.86 6.42 0.16
CA LEU A 228 -0.43 7.12 0.23
C LEU A 228 -0.25 8.61 -0.03
N LEU A 229 0.75 9.26 0.59
CA LEU A 229 1.03 10.67 0.35
C LEU A 229 1.26 10.97 -1.14
N LEU A 230 2.06 10.14 -1.82
CA LEU A 230 2.31 10.26 -3.25
C LEU A 230 1.04 10.04 -4.08
N ALA A 231 0.27 8.98 -3.79
CA ALA A 231 -0.98 8.69 -4.49
C ALA A 231 -1.99 9.85 -4.37
N VAL A 232 -2.13 10.46 -3.19
CA VAL A 232 -3.00 11.63 -3.00
C VAL A 232 -2.48 12.84 -3.79
N GLN A 233 -1.16 13.04 -3.85
CA GLN A 233 -0.57 14.10 -4.66
C GLN A 233 -0.85 13.92 -6.16
N GLU A 234 -0.75 12.68 -6.67
CA GLU A 234 -1.06 12.35 -8.07
C GLU A 234 -2.55 12.60 -8.38
N ASN A 235 -3.46 12.23 -7.47
CA ASN A 235 -4.88 12.51 -7.63
C ASN A 235 -5.19 14.01 -7.66
N LEU A 236 -4.50 14.81 -6.84
CA LEU A 236 -4.61 16.27 -6.88
C LEU A 236 -4.15 16.82 -8.24
N ARG A 237 -3.09 16.25 -8.82
CA ARG A 237 -2.61 16.62 -10.17
C ARG A 237 -3.61 16.25 -11.25
N TRP A 238 -4.24 15.09 -11.18
CA TRP A 238 -5.30 14.69 -12.12
C TRP A 238 -6.53 15.60 -12.01
N ALA A 239 -6.90 16.01 -10.80
CA ALA A 239 -7.96 16.99 -10.58
C ALA A 239 -7.62 18.35 -11.23
N ASP A 240 -6.35 18.78 -11.14
CA ASP A 240 -5.88 20.01 -11.78
C ASP A 240 -5.90 19.92 -13.31
N ALA A 241 -5.45 18.79 -13.87
CA ALA A 241 -5.39 18.59 -15.32
C ALA A 241 -6.76 18.51 -15.99
N THR A 242 -7.77 17.97 -15.29
CA THR A 242 -9.14 17.81 -15.82
C THR A 242 -10.02 19.04 -15.65
N GLY A 243 -9.58 20.04 -14.86
CA GLY A 243 -10.20 21.37 -14.77
C GLY A 243 -11.63 21.46 -14.21
N THR A 244 -12.25 20.34 -13.83
CA THR A 244 -13.71 20.24 -13.66
C THR A 244 -14.20 20.01 -12.22
N ASN A 245 -13.33 20.08 -11.19
CA ASN A 245 -13.77 19.73 -9.83
C ASN A 245 -13.08 20.54 -8.71
N ARG A 246 -13.40 21.84 -8.60
CA ARG A 246 -12.88 22.72 -7.54
C ARG A 246 -13.12 22.17 -6.13
N GLY A 247 -14.30 21.59 -5.89
CA GLY A 247 -14.63 20.99 -4.59
C GLY A 247 -13.73 19.80 -4.25
N ALA A 248 -13.61 18.83 -5.16
CA ALA A 248 -12.74 17.68 -4.95
C ALA A 248 -11.27 18.08 -4.83
N ARG A 249 -10.80 19.05 -5.62
CA ARG A 249 -9.43 19.57 -5.51
C ARG A 249 -9.12 20.10 -4.09
N VAL A 250 -10.04 20.87 -3.51
CA VAL A 250 -9.87 21.40 -2.14
C VAL A 250 -9.82 20.27 -1.12
N ALA A 251 -10.71 19.29 -1.24
CA ALA A 251 -10.73 18.14 -0.35
C ALA A 251 -9.46 17.27 -0.49
N LEU A 252 -8.98 17.01 -1.72
CA LEU A 252 -7.73 16.29 -1.97
C LEU A 252 -6.52 17.01 -1.38
N LEU A 253 -6.47 18.35 -1.49
CA LEU A 253 -5.40 19.13 -0.86
C LEU A 253 -5.45 19.04 0.68
N ALA A 254 -6.65 19.07 1.26
CA ALA A 254 -6.81 18.89 2.70
C ALA A 254 -6.36 17.50 3.15
N HIS A 255 -6.73 16.45 2.40
CA HIS A 255 -6.28 15.08 2.65
C HIS A 255 -4.76 14.94 2.50
N TYR A 256 -4.16 15.54 1.46
CA TYR A 256 -2.71 15.54 1.27
C TYR A 256 -1.99 16.13 2.49
N ARG A 257 -2.44 17.31 2.96
CA ARG A 257 -1.88 17.95 4.16
C ARG A 257 -2.07 17.07 5.39
N ARG A 258 -3.24 16.49 5.57
CA ARG A 258 -3.54 15.62 6.72
C ARG A 258 -2.67 14.36 6.75
N VAL A 259 -2.42 13.72 5.61
CA VAL A 259 -1.48 12.59 5.51
C VAL A 259 -0.05 13.05 5.81
N ARG A 260 0.38 14.18 5.23
CA ARG A 260 1.72 14.76 5.45
C ARG A 260 1.96 15.10 6.92
N ASP A 261 0.96 15.67 7.58
CA ASP A 261 1.03 16.07 9.00
C ASP A 261 1.07 14.87 9.96
N GLY A 262 0.78 13.66 9.46
CA GLY A 262 0.99 12.40 10.18
C GLY A 262 2.42 11.85 10.11
N LEU A 263 3.28 12.38 9.22
CA LEU A 263 4.67 11.97 9.08
C LEU A 263 5.58 12.64 10.13
N GLY A 264 6.81 12.13 10.25
CA GLY A 264 7.80 12.56 11.24
C GLY A 264 7.96 14.08 11.37
N PRO A 265 8.26 14.83 10.29
CA PRO A 265 8.57 16.26 10.38
C PRO A 265 7.48 17.16 11.01
N ALA A 266 6.22 16.69 11.05
CA ALA A 266 5.09 17.40 11.65
C ALA A 266 4.80 17.01 13.12
N LYS A 267 5.71 16.24 13.73
CA LYS A 267 5.58 15.69 15.09
C LYS A 267 6.64 16.22 16.02
N THR A 268 6.31 16.26 17.30
CA THR A 268 7.32 16.46 18.35
C THR A 268 8.21 15.22 18.47
N ALA A 269 9.43 15.38 18.98
CA ALA A 269 10.32 14.25 19.25
C ALA A 269 9.69 13.22 20.21
N ALA A 270 8.85 13.66 21.15
CA ALA A 270 8.14 12.79 22.07
C ALA A 270 7.03 11.97 21.38
N GLU A 271 6.24 12.60 20.51
CA GLU A 271 5.19 11.92 19.72
C GLU A 271 5.79 10.92 18.73
N TYR A 272 6.89 11.30 18.06
CA TYR A 272 7.58 10.42 17.11
C TYR A 272 8.39 9.32 17.81
N GLY A 273 8.93 9.62 18.99
CA GLY A 273 9.80 8.76 19.79
C GLY A 273 11.24 8.64 19.26
N ALA A 274 11.65 9.59 18.41
CA ALA A 274 12.99 9.76 17.87
C ALA A 274 13.18 11.19 17.32
N PHE A 275 14.30 11.48 16.66
CA PHE A 275 14.45 12.72 15.90
C PHE A 275 13.47 12.74 14.72
N PRO A 276 12.52 13.69 14.65
CA PRO A 276 11.45 13.64 13.64
C PRO A 276 11.91 13.89 12.20
N THR A 277 13.15 14.33 12.02
CA THR A 277 13.80 14.50 10.72
C THR A 277 14.40 13.21 10.17
N ASP A 278 14.55 12.19 11.01
CA ASP A 278 15.15 10.92 10.63
C ASP A 278 14.06 9.93 10.23
N PRO A 279 14.20 9.22 9.09
CA PRO A 279 13.23 8.22 8.66
C PRO A 279 13.39 6.91 9.44
N TYR A 280 12.28 6.22 9.67
CA TYR A 280 12.20 4.93 10.37
C TYR A 280 11.18 4.02 9.67
N SER A 281 11.40 2.71 9.69
CA SER A 281 10.50 1.79 8.97
C SER A 281 9.09 1.72 9.56
N HIS A 282 8.97 1.65 10.88
CA HIS A 282 7.67 1.44 11.53
C HIS A 282 7.57 2.06 12.92
N THR A 283 6.34 2.27 13.40
CA THR A 283 6.03 2.63 14.79
C THR A 283 5.00 1.63 15.35
N PRO A 284 5.38 0.78 16.33
CA PRO A 284 4.49 -0.20 16.94
C PRO A 284 3.40 0.46 17.82
N PRO A 285 2.38 -0.30 18.28
CA PRO A 285 1.34 0.25 19.17
C PRO A 285 1.93 0.83 20.47
N HIS A 286 2.97 0.20 21.01
CA HIS A 286 3.67 0.69 22.20
C HIS A 286 5.11 1.11 21.86
N GLY A 287 5.44 2.37 22.13
CA GLY A 287 6.78 2.94 21.93
C GLY A 287 6.88 3.88 20.74
N GLY A 288 8.12 4.26 20.42
CA GLY A 288 8.46 5.19 19.33
C GLY A 288 8.86 4.53 18.03
N ALA A 289 9.29 5.35 17.07
CA ALA A 289 9.81 4.94 15.77
C ALA A 289 10.94 3.88 15.88
N ARG A 290 10.94 2.90 14.97
CA ARG A 290 11.84 1.72 14.95
C ARG A 290 12.47 1.51 13.58
N GLN A 291 13.70 0.97 13.58
CA GLN A 291 14.54 0.71 12.40
C GLN A 291 14.91 1.99 11.62
N PRO A 292 15.95 2.73 12.07
CA PRO A 292 16.33 4.01 11.47
C PRO A 292 16.95 3.86 10.07
N GLY A 293 16.79 4.90 9.25
CA GLY A 293 17.62 5.17 8.08
C GLY A 293 17.07 4.63 6.78
N MET A 294 17.54 3.46 6.35
CA MET A 294 17.44 2.98 4.96
C MET A 294 16.09 2.33 4.60
N THR A 295 14.98 2.95 5.02
CA THR A 295 13.62 2.55 4.63
C THR A 295 13.28 3.06 3.23
N GLY A 296 12.49 2.28 2.49
CA GLY A 296 11.94 2.69 1.20
C GLY A 296 11.04 3.93 1.27
N GLN A 297 10.63 4.36 2.46
CA GLN A 297 9.87 5.59 2.70
C GLN A 297 10.50 6.81 2.02
N VAL A 298 11.83 6.96 2.13
CA VAL A 298 12.54 8.18 1.71
C VAL A 298 12.41 8.47 0.22
N LYS A 299 12.29 7.44 -0.63
CA LYS A 299 12.16 7.66 -2.08
C LYS A 299 10.81 8.29 -2.42
N GLU A 300 9.75 7.92 -1.70
CA GLU A 300 8.40 8.43 -1.94
C GLU A 300 8.35 9.89 -1.49
N GLU A 301 8.99 10.21 -0.36
CA GLU A 301 9.10 11.59 0.14
C GLU A 301 9.97 12.49 -0.75
N ILE A 302 11.01 11.95 -1.40
CA ILE A 302 11.76 12.70 -2.43
C ILE A 302 10.85 13.03 -3.63
N LEU A 303 10.06 12.06 -4.10
CA LEU A 303 9.14 12.27 -5.22
C LEU A 303 8.05 13.27 -4.87
N THR A 304 7.41 13.12 -3.71
CA THR A 304 6.39 14.07 -3.25
C THR A 304 7.00 15.45 -3.06
N ARG A 305 8.24 15.56 -2.59
CA ARG A 305 8.90 16.87 -2.43
C ARG A 305 9.13 17.57 -3.77
N PHE A 306 9.60 16.88 -4.81
CA PHE A 306 9.64 17.49 -6.15
C PHE A 306 8.25 17.87 -6.64
N GLY A 307 7.25 17.07 -6.28
CA GLY A 307 5.88 17.38 -6.60
C GLY A 307 5.32 18.62 -5.89
N GLU A 308 5.69 18.82 -4.61
CA GLU A 308 5.38 20.02 -3.82
C GLU A 308 6.08 21.25 -4.39
N LEU A 309 7.34 21.11 -4.79
CA LEU A 309 8.10 22.15 -5.48
C LEU A 309 7.52 22.46 -6.87
N GLY A 310 6.60 21.65 -7.40
CA GLY A 310 5.99 21.87 -8.71
C GLY A 310 6.92 21.54 -9.88
N VAL A 311 8.02 20.81 -9.65
CA VAL A 311 8.95 20.43 -10.72
C VAL A 311 8.38 19.24 -11.49
N ARG A 312 8.37 19.33 -12.83
CA ARG A 312 7.80 18.30 -13.72
C ARG A 312 8.63 18.14 -14.99
N VAL A 313 8.52 16.97 -15.60
CA VAL A 313 9.06 16.69 -16.93
C VAL A 313 7.92 16.25 -17.83
N GLU A 314 7.60 17.05 -18.84
CA GLU A 314 6.46 16.85 -19.74
C GLU A 314 6.92 17.02 -21.19
N GLY A 315 6.73 16.00 -22.04
CA GLY A 315 7.13 16.06 -23.45
C GLY A 315 8.63 16.36 -23.67
N GLY A 316 9.50 15.93 -22.75
CA GLY A 316 10.95 16.20 -22.78
C GLY A 316 11.34 17.60 -22.29
N ARG A 317 10.42 18.34 -21.66
CA ARG A 317 10.65 19.71 -21.15
C ARG A 317 10.57 19.75 -19.63
N LEU A 318 11.46 20.54 -19.01
CA LEU A 318 11.39 20.88 -17.59
C LEU A 318 10.34 21.98 -17.40
N VAL A 319 9.35 21.68 -16.57
CA VAL A 319 8.21 22.57 -16.30
C VAL A 319 8.14 22.87 -14.79
N PHE A 320 7.93 24.14 -14.47
CA PHE A 320 7.70 24.62 -13.11
C PHE A 320 6.21 24.96 -12.94
N GLY A 321 5.45 24.06 -12.34
CA GLY A 321 4.01 24.24 -12.13
C GLY A 321 3.66 24.98 -10.85
N ALA A 322 2.35 25.22 -10.66
CA ALA A 322 1.81 25.55 -9.34
C ALA A 322 2.08 24.37 -8.39
N GLY A 323 3.07 24.53 -7.53
CA GLY A 323 3.42 23.58 -6.49
C GLY A 323 2.38 23.55 -5.36
N LEU A 324 2.67 22.76 -4.33
CA LEU A 324 1.91 22.70 -3.08
C LEU A 324 2.55 23.53 -1.96
N LEU A 325 3.51 24.38 -2.31
CA LEU A 325 4.19 25.28 -1.38
C LEU A 325 3.25 26.34 -0.84
N ASP A 326 3.43 26.70 0.42
CA ASP A 326 2.71 27.80 1.07
C ASP A 326 3.64 28.97 1.47
N GLY A 327 3.10 29.97 2.17
CA GLY A 327 3.84 31.12 2.73
C GLY A 327 5.14 30.75 3.44
N ARG A 328 5.05 29.74 4.28
CA ARG A 328 6.08 29.32 5.24
C ARG A 328 7.20 28.53 4.58
N ASP A 329 7.01 28.13 3.33
CA ASP A 329 8.05 27.45 2.55
C ASP A 329 9.13 28.40 2.06
N PHE A 330 8.91 29.71 2.08
CA PHE A 330 9.87 30.72 1.62
C PHE A 330 10.54 31.40 2.81
N ASP A 331 11.78 31.85 2.61
CA ASP A 331 12.47 32.71 3.57
C ASP A 331 11.78 34.09 3.70
N PRO A 332 12.17 34.94 4.67
CA PRO A 332 11.60 36.28 4.84
C PRO A 332 11.69 37.17 3.59
N GLU A 333 12.68 36.94 2.74
CA GLU A 333 12.90 37.61 1.45
C GLU A 333 12.01 37.06 0.32
N GLY A 334 11.21 36.03 0.60
CA GLY A 334 10.28 35.41 -0.34
C GLY A 334 10.98 34.50 -1.37
N ALA A 335 12.15 33.97 -1.04
CA ALA A 335 12.92 33.05 -1.84
C ALA A 335 12.98 31.63 -1.26
N ARG A 336 13.27 30.66 -2.13
CA ARG A 336 13.58 29.27 -1.76
C ARG A 336 14.56 28.69 -2.76
N ALA A 337 15.62 28.07 -2.28
CA ALA A 337 16.61 27.38 -3.11
C ALA A 337 16.52 25.86 -2.98
N PHE A 338 16.79 25.16 -4.07
CA PHE A 338 17.01 23.71 -4.12
C PHE A 338 17.84 23.37 -5.38
N THR A 339 18.15 22.10 -5.58
CA THR A 339 18.84 21.64 -6.79
C THR A 339 17.98 20.65 -7.56
N PHE A 340 18.10 20.69 -8.89
CA PHE A 340 17.50 19.69 -9.77
C PHE A 340 18.52 19.26 -10.82
N ALA A 341 18.81 17.96 -10.90
CA ALA A 341 19.89 17.40 -11.72
C ALA A 341 21.28 18.05 -11.51
N GLY A 342 21.52 18.68 -10.36
CA GLY A 342 22.78 19.39 -10.07
C GLY A 342 22.82 20.85 -10.54
N THR A 343 21.74 21.38 -11.12
CA THR A 343 21.55 22.81 -11.40
C THR A 343 20.87 23.49 -10.22
N ASP A 344 21.35 24.68 -9.83
CA ASP A 344 20.74 25.47 -8.77
C ASP A 344 19.39 26.04 -9.24
N VAL A 345 18.35 25.90 -8.43
CA VAL A 345 17.03 26.48 -8.69
C VAL A 345 16.66 27.38 -7.54
N VAL A 346 16.39 28.64 -7.85
CA VAL A 346 15.96 29.66 -6.89
C VAL A 346 14.57 30.11 -7.26
N TYR A 347 13.59 29.77 -6.44
CA TYR A 347 12.25 30.30 -6.52
C TYR A 347 12.20 31.67 -5.88
N ARG A 348 11.52 32.61 -6.53
CA ARG A 348 11.17 33.93 -5.98
C ARG A 348 9.69 34.19 -6.16
N ARG A 349 9.05 34.76 -5.15
CA ARG A 349 7.65 35.21 -5.29
C ARG A 349 7.57 36.45 -6.16
N GLY A 350 6.72 36.42 -7.18
CA GLY A 350 6.47 37.57 -8.04
C GLY A 350 5.06 37.60 -8.62
N PRO A 351 4.70 38.64 -9.37
CA PRO A 351 3.37 38.79 -9.95
C PRO A 351 3.17 37.91 -11.20
N GLU A 352 4.21 37.71 -11.99
CA GLU A 352 4.15 36.97 -13.26
C GLU A 352 5.09 35.77 -13.26
N PRO A 353 4.64 34.61 -13.76
CA PRO A 353 5.49 33.44 -13.89
C PRO A 353 6.55 33.65 -14.97
N GLY A 354 7.80 33.30 -14.67
CA GLY A 354 8.92 33.42 -15.59
C GLY A 354 10.12 32.62 -15.13
N VAL A 355 11.02 32.29 -16.05
CA VAL A 355 12.28 31.62 -15.75
C VAL A 355 13.44 32.42 -16.33
N VAL A 356 14.46 32.69 -15.52
CA VAL A 356 15.74 33.24 -15.98
C VAL A 356 16.80 32.15 -15.86
N LEU A 357 17.43 31.81 -16.98
CA LEU A 357 18.55 30.87 -17.02
C LEU A 357 19.85 31.64 -16.95
N HIS A 358 20.75 31.23 -16.07
CA HIS A 358 22.10 31.77 -15.95
C HIS A 358 23.09 30.72 -16.44
N HIS A 359 23.85 31.08 -17.47
CA HIS A 359 24.83 30.22 -18.11
C HIS A 359 26.21 30.35 -17.47
N ALA A 360 27.06 29.35 -17.70
CA ALA A 360 28.42 29.29 -17.18
C ALA A 360 29.34 30.40 -17.72
N ASP A 361 29.04 30.94 -18.90
CA ASP A 361 29.74 32.07 -19.53
C ASP A 361 29.27 33.44 -19.02
N GLY A 362 28.29 33.47 -18.11
CA GLY A 362 27.68 34.68 -17.56
C GLY A 362 26.49 35.20 -18.37
N ALA A 363 26.13 34.57 -19.50
CA ALA A 363 24.93 34.93 -20.24
C ALA A 363 23.66 34.62 -19.43
N ALA A 364 22.63 35.43 -19.62
CA ALA A 364 21.32 35.21 -19.01
C ALA A 364 20.22 35.24 -20.06
N HIS A 365 19.31 34.27 -20.00
CA HIS A 365 18.18 34.16 -20.91
C HIS A 365 16.86 34.19 -20.14
N VAL A 366 15.95 35.06 -20.57
CA VAL A 366 14.59 35.13 -20.01
C VAL A 366 13.68 34.26 -20.84
N VAL A 367 13.03 33.30 -20.19
CA VAL A 367 11.98 32.45 -20.76
C VAL A 367 10.64 32.89 -20.19
N SER A 368 9.74 33.28 -21.08
CA SER A 368 8.35 33.60 -20.72
C SER A 368 7.60 32.32 -20.32
N GLY A 369 6.81 32.41 -19.25
CA GLY A 369 6.07 31.26 -18.72
C GLY A 369 6.95 30.35 -17.84
N THR A 370 6.55 29.09 -17.72
CA THR A 370 7.14 28.17 -16.73
C THR A 370 7.75 26.90 -17.31
N SER A 371 7.80 26.76 -18.63
CA SER A 371 8.39 25.62 -19.32
C SER A 371 9.66 26.04 -20.03
N LEU A 372 10.74 25.32 -19.80
CA LEU A 372 11.91 25.39 -20.67
C LEU A 372 11.62 24.69 -22.00
N ASP A 373 12.41 24.99 -23.02
CA ASP A 373 12.39 24.20 -24.25
C ASP A 373 13.10 22.86 -24.07
N ALA A 374 12.98 21.97 -25.05
CA ALA A 374 13.55 20.63 -24.97
C ALA A 374 15.08 20.63 -24.94
N ALA A 375 15.72 21.61 -25.59
CA ALA A 375 17.17 21.67 -25.65
C ALA A 375 17.74 22.12 -24.29
N TRP A 376 17.17 23.16 -23.67
CA TRP A 376 17.64 23.67 -22.38
C TRP A 376 17.34 22.67 -21.28
N SER A 377 16.20 21.98 -21.39
CA SER A 377 15.86 20.87 -20.51
C SER A 377 16.87 19.72 -20.65
N ALA A 378 17.26 19.36 -21.87
CA ALA A 378 18.26 18.32 -22.11
C ALA A 378 19.62 18.67 -21.51
N GLU A 379 20.06 19.93 -21.58
CA GLU A 379 21.30 20.38 -20.93
C GLU A 379 21.28 20.14 -19.42
N ILE A 380 20.15 20.41 -18.76
CA ILE A 380 19.97 20.18 -17.33
C ILE A 380 19.93 18.67 -17.04
N PHE A 381 19.15 17.89 -17.80
CA PHE A 381 19.01 16.45 -17.57
C PHE A 381 20.33 15.69 -17.76
N THR A 382 21.11 16.10 -18.76
CA THR A 382 22.43 15.51 -19.08
C THR A 382 23.56 16.08 -18.22
N ARG A 383 23.27 17.07 -17.37
CA ARG A 383 24.24 17.74 -16.50
C ARG A 383 25.41 18.35 -17.28
N SER A 384 25.13 19.01 -18.41
CA SER A 384 26.15 19.62 -19.27
C SER A 384 27.01 20.66 -18.55
N GLY A 385 26.49 21.27 -17.48
CA GLY A 385 27.12 22.35 -16.74
C GLY A 385 27.04 23.71 -17.44
N GLN A 386 26.36 23.80 -18.60
CA GLN A 386 26.15 25.05 -19.33
C GLN A 386 25.17 25.96 -18.61
N ILE A 387 24.04 25.42 -18.13
CA ILE A 387 23.10 26.15 -17.26
C ILE A 387 23.49 25.91 -15.80
N ARG A 388 23.93 26.97 -15.12
CA ARG A 388 24.38 26.93 -13.72
C ARG A 388 23.25 27.15 -12.74
N ARG A 389 22.34 28.06 -13.07
CA ARG A 389 21.24 28.46 -12.19
C ARG A 389 19.98 28.80 -12.96
N LEU A 390 18.85 28.45 -12.37
CA LEU A 390 17.51 28.86 -12.77
C LEU A 390 16.93 29.78 -11.69
N GLU A 391 16.53 30.99 -12.06
CA GLU A 391 15.65 31.80 -11.22
C GLU A 391 14.22 31.68 -11.73
N VAL A 392 13.34 31.11 -10.91
CA VAL A 392 11.95 30.86 -11.27
C VAL A 392 11.07 31.78 -10.46
N THR A 393 10.29 32.61 -11.16
CA THR A 393 9.28 33.44 -10.51
C THR A 393 8.02 32.61 -10.33
N VAL A 394 7.67 32.36 -9.07
CA VAL A 394 6.45 31.65 -8.68
C VAL A 394 5.40 32.71 -8.34
N PRO A 395 4.22 32.69 -9.00
CA PRO A 395 3.16 33.63 -8.70
C PRO A 395 2.80 33.59 -7.21
N ARG A 396 2.50 34.75 -6.62
CA ARG A 396 1.80 34.80 -5.32
C ARG A 396 0.40 34.25 -5.53
N VAL A 397 0.23 32.94 -5.43
CA VAL A 397 -1.10 32.36 -5.34
C VAL A 397 -1.60 32.68 -3.94
N ASP A 398 -2.33 33.79 -3.80
CA ASP A 398 -3.24 34.00 -2.68
C ASP A 398 -4.35 32.96 -2.84
N ASN A 399 -4.03 31.72 -2.50
CA ASN A 399 -5.01 30.65 -2.55
C ASN A 399 -5.90 30.85 -1.32
N PRO A 400 -7.19 31.19 -1.43
CA PRO A 400 -8.07 31.32 -0.28
C PRO A 400 -8.23 29.99 0.50
N THR A 401 -7.62 28.90 0.00
CA THR A 401 -7.56 27.56 0.59
C THR A 401 -6.22 27.26 1.30
N SER A 402 -5.29 28.20 1.37
CA SER A 402 -4.06 28.07 2.18
C SER A 402 -4.31 28.30 3.68
N ARG A 403 -5.55 28.63 4.08
CA ARG A 403 -5.98 28.91 5.46
C ARG A 403 -6.94 27.86 6.03
N VAL A 404 -7.03 26.67 5.44
CA VAL A 404 -7.76 25.53 6.02
C VAL A 404 -6.77 24.44 6.38
#